data_AF-A0A6L5YNQ4-F1
#
_entry.id   AF-A0A6L5YNQ4-F1
#
_cell.length_a   1.000
_cell.length_b   1.000
_cell.length_c   1.000
_cell.angle_alpha   90.00
_cell.angle_beta   90.00
_cell.angle_gamma   90.00
#
_symmetry.space_group_name_H-M   'P 1'
#
loop_
_entity.id
_entity.type
_entity.pdbx_description
1 polymer ?
#
loop_
_entity_poly.entity_id
_entity_poly.type
_entity_poly.pdbx_seq_one_letter_code
_entity_poly.pdbx_strand_id
1 'polypeptide(L)' 'MYVDVIKSLCSLPATDLNFTADLKRATPRQIALAIETMKNNGGKNKSRIKACERELKRRDREHGE' A
#
# COMPACT_ATOMS: atom_id res chain seq x y z
N MET A 1 7.90 -14.36 -3.97
CA MET A 1 7.93 -12.91 -3.65
C MET A 1 6.52 -12.31 -3.68
N TYR A 2 5.63 -12.72 -2.77
CA TYR A 2 4.32 -12.05 -2.52
C TYR A 2 4.32 -11.35 -1.16
N VAL A 3 5.06 -11.95 -0.21
CA VAL A 3 5.35 -11.43 1.12
C VAL A 3 6.22 -10.17 1.09
N ASP A 4 7.12 -10.03 0.11
CA ASP A 4 8.05 -8.89 0.04
C ASP A 4 7.35 -7.55 -0.17
N VAL A 5 6.35 -7.50 -1.07
CA VAL A 5 5.61 -6.26 -1.36
C VAL A 5 4.77 -5.84 -0.16
N ILE A 6 4.00 -6.75 0.44
CA ILE A 6 3.15 -6.42 1.59
C ILE A 6 4.01 -6.03 2.79
N LYS A 7 5.12 -6.74 3.03
CA LYS A 7 6.07 -6.42 4.10
C LYS A 7 6.72 -5.05 3.87
N SER A 8 7.14 -4.76 2.64
CA SER A 8 7.68 -3.46 2.23
C SER A 8 6.68 -2.33 2.53
N LEU A 9 5.41 -2.50 2.09
CA LEU A 9 4.33 -1.53 2.36
C LEU A 9 4.01 -1.37 3.85
N CYS A 10 4.15 -2.41 4.66
CA CYS A 10 3.83 -2.36 6.09
C CYS A 10 4.98 -1.83 6.96
N SER A 11 6.23 -2.02 6.53
CA SER A 11 7.43 -1.75 7.33
C SER A 11 8.15 -0.47 6.90
N LEU A 12 8.29 -0.22 5.60
CA LEU A 12 9.05 0.93 5.10
C LEU A 12 8.26 2.24 5.23
N PRO A 13 8.91 3.37 5.50
CA PRO A 13 8.23 4.66 5.53
C PRO A 13 7.65 5.00 4.15
N ALA A 14 6.55 5.76 4.11
CA ALA A 14 5.87 6.09 2.85
C ALA A 14 6.71 6.95 1.89
N THR A 15 7.81 7.54 2.38
CA THR A 15 8.79 8.30 1.59
C THR A 15 9.92 7.44 1.04
N ASP A 16 9.98 6.15 1.42
CA ASP A 16 11.02 5.24 0.96
C ASP A 16 10.87 4.94 -0.54
N LEU A 17 12.01 4.85 -1.23
CA LEU A 17 12.03 4.56 -2.66
C LEU A 17 11.50 3.15 -2.95
N ASN A 18 11.83 2.16 -2.11
CA ASN A 18 11.31 0.81 -2.26
C ASN A 18 9.83 0.75 -1.93
N PHE A 19 9.36 1.47 -0.90
CA PHE A 19 7.93 1.60 -0.63
C PHE A 19 7.18 2.11 -1.87
N THR A 20 7.68 3.18 -2.49
CA THR A 20 7.05 3.78 -3.68
C THR A 20 7.10 2.83 -4.88
N ALA A 21 8.23 2.16 -5.11
CA ALA A 21 8.39 1.20 -6.18
C ALA A 21 7.45 -0.02 -6.00
N ASP A 22 7.38 -0.57 -4.80
CA ASP A 22 6.50 -1.69 -4.47
C ASP A 22 5.04 -1.29 -4.53
N LEU A 23 4.67 -0.08 -4.10
CA LEU A 23 3.29 0.42 -4.19
C LEU A 23 2.82 0.51 -5.66
N LYS A 24 3.70 0.98 -6.57
CA LYS A 24 3.40 1.03 -8.00
C LYS A 24 3.26 -0.36 -8.62
N ARG A 25 4.06 -1.33 -8.18
CA ARG A 25 4.05 -2.71 -8.69
C ARG A 25 2.97 -3.59 -8.07
N ALA A 26 2.50 -3.25 -6.87
CA ALA A 26 1.51 -4.02 -6.15
C ALA A 26 0.19 -4.08 -6.92
N THR A 27 -0.53 -5.18 -6.81
CA THR A 27 -1.92 -5.31 -7.29
C THR A 27 -2.90 -4.64 -6.32
N PRO A 28 -4.11 -4.25 -6.74
CA PRO A 28 -5.12 -3.68 -5.84
C PRO A 28 -5.40 -4.57 -4.62
N ARG A 29 -5.45 -5.88 -4.83
CA ARG A 29 -5.62 -6.87 -3.76
C ARG A 29 -4.48 -6.85 -2.74
N GLN A 30 -3.23 -6.73 -3.18
CA GLN A 30 -2.07 -6.63 -2.28
C GLN A 30 -2.09 -5.33 -1.47
N ILE A 31 -2.50 -4.22 -2.09
CA ILE A 31 -2.61 -2.93 -1.42
C ILE A 31 -3.71 -2.99 -0.35
N ALA A 32 -4.86 -3.61 -0.65
CA ALA A 32 -5.95 -3.79 0.31
C ALA A 32 -5.51 -4.65 1.52
N LEU A 33 -4.82 -5.77 1.29
CA LEU A 33 -4.28 -6.62 2.35
C LEU A 33 -3.25 -5.89 3.21
N ALA A 34 -2.38 -5.06 2.61
CA ALA A 34 -1.43 -4.24 3.34
C ALA A 34 -2.15 -3.22 4.24
N ILE A 35 -3.21 -2.55 3.74
CA ILE A 35 -4.03 -1.64 4.55
C ILE A 35 -4.65 -2.36 5.74
N GLU A 36 -5.26 -3.53 5.51
CA GLU A 36 -5.88 -4.32 6.58
C GLU A 36 -4.85 -4.72 7.65
N THR A 37 -3.70 -5.23 7.22
CA THR A 37 -2.59 -5.58 8.12
C THR A 37 -2.12 -4.38 8.94
N MET A 38 -1.99 -3.21 8.32
CA MET A 38 -1.57 -1.99 8.99
C MET A 38 -2.63 -1.42 9.95
N LYS A 39 -3.92 -1.59 9.63
CA LYS A 39 -5.04 -1.20 10.50
C LYS A 39 -5.09 -2.09 11.75
N ASN A 40 -4.88 -3.40 11.59
CA ASN A 40 -4.82 -4.37 12.69
C ASN A 40 -3.62 -4.14 13.62
N ASN A 41 -2.54 -3.51 13.15
CA ASN A 41 -1.33 -3.24 13.93
C ASN A 41 -1.40 -1.96 14.80
N GLY A 42 -2.59 -1.57 15.27
CA GLY A 42 -2.76 -0.49 16.26
C GLY A 42 -2.59 0.94 15.74
N GLY A 43 -2.74 1.18 14.43
CA GLY A 43 -2.91 2.53 13.89
C GLY A 43 -1.66 3.43 13.82
N LYS A 44 -0.45 2.89 14.02
CA LYS A 44 0.82 3.63 13.88
C LYS A 44 1.19 3.93 12.40
N ASN A 45 0.47 3.35 11.46
CA ASN A 45 0.80 3.35 10.04
C ASN A 45 -0.04 4.32 9.19
N LYS A 46 -0.57 5.40 9.79
CA LYS A 46 -1.51 6.33 9.13
C LYS A 46 -1.00 6.89 7.80
N SER A 47 0.28 7.24 7.70
CA SER A 47 0.88 7.77 6.47
C SER A 47 0.95 6.73 5.36
N ARG A 48 1.33 5.49 5.69
CA ARG A 48 1.40 4.35 4.76
C ARG A 48 0.02 3.94 4.26
N ILE A 49 -0.95 3.86 5.18
CA ILE A 49 -2.36 3.57 4.86
C ILE A 49 -2.89 4.62 3.89
N LYS A 50 -2.69 5.92 4.18
CA LYS A 50 -3.14 7.01 3.30
C LYS A 50 -2.49 6.95 1.91
N ALA A 51 -1.22 6.57 1.82
CA ALA A 51 -0.55 6.37 0.53
C ALA A 51 -1.18 5.21 -0.26
N CYS A 52 -1.43 4.08 0.39
CA CYS A 52 -2.09 2.92 -0.19
C CYS A 52 -3.52 3.23 -0.67
N GLU A 53 -4.31 3.93 0.16
CA GLU A 53 -5.69 4.33 -0.19
C GLU A 53 -5.74 5.29 -1.38
N ARG A 54 -4.79 6.23 -1.47
CA ARG A 54 -4.66 7.13 -2.63
C ARG A 54 -4.35 6.37 -3.92
N GLU A 55 -3.45 5.40 -3.87
CA GLU A 55 -3.11 4.58 -5.03
C GLU A 55 -4.31 3.74 -5.49
N LEU A 56 -5.06 3.13 -4.58
CA LEU A 56 -6.30 2.42 -4.92
C LEU A 56 -7.32 3.35 -5.59
N LYS A 57 -7.55 4.53 -5.03
CA LYS A 57 -8.48 5.51 -5.61
C LYS A 57 -8.04 5.99 -6.99
N ARG A 58 -6.72 6.13 -7.22
CA ARG A 58 -6.18 6.50 -8.54
C ARG A 58 -6.49 5.41 -9.57
N ARG A 59 -6.24 4.15 -9.22
CA ARG A 59 -6.48 3.01 -10.11
C ARG A 59 -7.95 2.77 -10.41
N ASP A 60 -8.81 2.96 -9.42
CA ASP A 60 -10.28 2.89 -9.59
C ASP A 60 -10.75 3.93 -10.60
N ARG A 61 -10.21 5.15 -10.53
CA ARG A 61 -10.47 6.21 -11.51
C ARG A 61 -9.92 5.88 -12.91
N GLU A 62 -8.71 5.33 -13.00
CA GLU A 62 -8.07 4.96 -14.28
C GLU A 62 -8.76 3.77 -14.97
N HIS A 63 -9.45 2.90 -14.24
CA HIS A 63 -10.19 1.75 -14.80
C HIS A 63 -11.68 2.04 -15.06
N GLY A 64 -12.19 3.20 -14.63
CA GLY A 64 -13.59 3.61 -14.78
C GLY A 64 -13.87 4.49 -16.01
N GLU A 65 -12.89 4.71 -16.88
CA GLU A 65 -13.01 5.44 -18.16
C GLU A 65 -12.99 4.49 -19.36
#